data_AF-A0A8T3RAK7-F1
#
_entry.id   AF-A0A8T3RAK7-F1
#
_cell.length_a   1.000
_cell.length_b   1.000
_cell.length_c   1.000
_cell.angle_alpha   90.00
_cell.angle_beta   90.00
_cell.angle_gamma   90.00
#
_symmetry.space_group_name_H-M   'P 1'
#
loop_
_entity.id
_entity.type
_entity.pdbx_description
1 polymer ?
#
loop_
_entity_poly.entity_id
_entity_poly.type
_entity_poly.pdbx_seq_one_letter_code
_entity_poly.pdbx_strand_id
1 'polypeptide(L)'
;VLELDPTVLAVAREELGLVTSEDLRVRVGDARLGLATEPDDAYELVVGDAFGGLAVPWHLTTRDFVAQIQRVLRPDGLYVVNVIDYPPLGFARAEAATLRAVFPYVAVIAPEGRIEGRSGGNIVLVASDALLPHEAILEANGLRFGGDEIITDGSELEAFIAGAHVLTDDFAPVDQLLSQR
;
A
#
# COMPACT_ATOMS: atom_id res chain seq x y z
N VAL A 1 -0.38 15.13 -2.49
CA VAL A 1 -0.04 14.48 -1.20
C VAL A 1 -1.08 14.86 -0.17
N LEU A 2 -1.66 13.87 0.50
CA LEU A 2 -2.47 14.05 1.71
C LEU A 2 -1.57 13.70 2.90
N GLU A 3 -1.22 14.69 3.72
CA GLU A 3 -0.32 14.54 4.86
C GLU A 3 -1.12 14.79 6.15
N LEU A 4 -1.05 13.89 7.11
CA LEU A 4 -1.79 14.04 8.36
C LEU A 4 -1.14 15.09 9.27
N ASP A 5 0.18 15.08 9.37
CA ASP A 5 0.94 15.88 10.32
C ASP A 5 1.52 17.16 9.69
N PRO A 6 1.00 18.35 10.04
CA PRO A 6 1.57 19.61 9.55
C PRO A 6 3.03 19.81 9.95
N THR A 7 3.51 19.18 11.03
CA THR A 7 4.91 19.25 11.45
C THR A 7 5.82 18.51 10.48
N VAL A 8 5.41 17.36 9.94
CA VAL A 8 6.16 16.66 8.88
C VAL A 8 6.31 17.56 7.65
N LEU A 9 5.23 18.23 7.25
CA LEU A 9 5.27 19.20 6.13
C LEU A 9 6.21 20.39 6.41
N ALA A 10 6.22 20.91 7.64
CA ALA A 10 7.11 22.00 8.02
C ALA A 10 8.58 21.57 7.92
N VAL A 11 8.94 20.42 8.52
CA VAL A 11 10.30 19.85 8.43
C VAL A 11 10.70 19.57 6.98
N ALA A 12 9.80 19.00 6.18
CA ALA A 12 10.10 18.72 4.77
C ALA A 12 10.45 20.00 3.99
N ARG A 13 9.78 21.12 4.29
CA ARG A 13 10.06 22.43 3.67
C ARG A 13 11.33 23.07 4.20
N GLU A 14 11.52 23.07 5.51
CA GLU A 14 12.60 23.80 6.18
C GLU A 14 13.94 23.07 6.04
N GLU A 15 13.93 21.73 6.10
CA GLU A 15 15.15 20.93 6.25
C GLU A 15 15.42 20.01 5.04
N LEU A 16 14.39 19.59 4.30
CA LEU A 16 14.53 18.62 3.19
C LEU A 16 14.34 19.23 1.79
N GLY A 17 14.10 20.54 1.70
CA GLY A 17 14.00 21.26 0.44
C GLY A 17 12.71 21.02 -0.36
N LEU A 18 11.62 20.62 0.30
CA LEU A 18 10.31 20.47 -0.35
C LEU A 18 9.81 21.81 -0.89
N VAL A 19 9.61 21.89 -2.21
CA VAL A 19 8.99 23.03 -2.90
C VAL A 19 7.66 22.60 -3.50
N THR A 20 6.55 23.18 -3.02
CA THR A 20 5.22 22.93 -3.59
C THR A 20 5.00 23.75 -4.86
N SER A 21 4.26 23.20 -5.81
CA SER A 21 3.94 23.81 -7.11
C SER A 21 2.51 23.41 -7.55
N GLU A 22 2.12 23.78 -8.77
CA GLU A 22 0.87 23.28 -9.37
C GLU A 22 0.91 21.75 -9.55
N ASP A 23 2.08 21.21 -9.89
CA ASP A 23 2.34 19.78 -10.06
C ASP A 23 2.53 19.04 -8.72
N LEU A 24 2.95 19.75 -7.66
CA LEU A 24 3.15 19.19 -6.31
C LEU A 24 2.36 19.95 -5.25
N ARG A 25 1.12 19.50 -5.04
CA ARG A 25 0.21 20.03 -4.03
C ARG A 25 0.16 19.13 -2.80
N VAL A 26 0.35 19.74 -1.62
CA VAL A 26 0.22 19.06 -0.32
C VAL A 26 -0.99 19.64 0.42
N ARG A 27 -1.89 18.78 0.88
CA ARG A 27 -3.03 19.14 1.73
C ARG A 27 -2.85 18.46 3.07
N VAL A 28 -2.85 19.25 4.14
CA VAL A 28 -2.82 18.72 5.50
C VAL A 28 -4.21 18.22 5.88
N GLY A 29 -4.32 16.98 6.32
CA GLY A 29 -5.56 16.35 6.76
C GLY A 29 -5.54 14.83 6.62
N ASP A 30 -6.56 14.21 7.19
CA ASP A 30 -6.74 12.76 7.11
C ASP A 30 -6.91 12.30 5.65
N ALA A 31 -6.17 11.27 5.27
CA ALA A 31 -6.15 10.77 3.90
C ALA A 31 -7.51 10.20 3.45
N ARG A 32 -8.24 9.53 4.35
CA ARG A 32 -9.56 8.97 4.04
C ARG A 32 -10.59 10.07 3.79
N LEU A 33 -10.59 11.11 4.62
CA LEU A 33 -11.45 12.28 4.40
C LEU A 33 -11.06 13.05 3.14
N GLY A 34 -9.76 13.20 2.88
CA GLY A 34 -9.26 13.84 1.68
C GLY A 34 -9.68 13.11 0.40
N LEU A 35 -9.51 11.78 0.38
CA LEU A 35 -9.85 10.93 -0.77
C LEU A 35 -11.35 10.97 -1.10
N ALA A 36 -12.22 11.07 -0.09
CA ALA A 36 -13.67 11.20 -0.29
C ALA A 36 -14.08 12.48 -1.06
N THR A 37 -13.20 13.47 -1.14
CA THR A 37 -13.43 14.71 -1.91
C THR A 37 -12.89 14.67 -3.34
N GLU A 38 -12.12 13.64 -3.68
CA GLU A 38 -11.54 13.48 -5.00
C GLU A 38 -12.56 12.91 -5.99
N PRO A 39 -12.51 13.34 -7.27
CA PRO A 39 -13.40 12.81 -8.29
C PRO A 39 -13.09 11.36 -8.64
N ASP A 40 -14.07 10.68 -9.20
CA ASP A 40 -13.90 9.34 -9.79
C ASP A 40 -12.93 9.42 -10.99
N ASP A 41 -12.19 8.33 -11.26
CA ASP A 41 -11.28 8.21 -12.41
C ASP A 41 -10.22 9.34 -12.54
N ALA A 42 -9.85 9.94 -11.42
CA ALA A 42 -8.99 11.12 -11.37
C ALA A 42 -7.50 10.79 -11.45
N TYR A 43 -7.09 9.60 -11.01
CA TYR A 43 -5.68 9.25 -10.80
C TYR A 43 -5.26 8.02 -11.60
N GLU A 44 -4.05 8.08 -12.17
CA GLU A 44 -3.38 6.92 -12.78
C GLU A 44 -2.57 6.13 -11.75
N LEU A 45 -2.18 6.78 -10.65
CA LEU A 45 -1.40 6.18 -9.57
C LEU A 45 -1.83 6.78 -8.23
N VAL A 46 -2.13 5.90 -7.28
CA VAL A 46 -2.25 6.27 -5.86
C VAL A 46 -1.16 5.54 -5.09
N VAL A 47 -0.42 6.27 -4.25
CA VAL A 47 0.63 5.71 -3.41
C VAL A 47 0.21 5.82 -1.95
N GLY A 48 0.10 4.68 -1.27
CA GLY A 48 -0.06 4.58 0.17
C GLY A 48 1.30 4.43 0.84
N ASP A 49 1.74 5.48 1.54
CA ASP A 49 2.95 5.44 2.36
C ASP A 49 2.70 6.15 3.70
N ALA A 50 1.82 5.55 4.50
CA ALA A 50 1.39 6.09 5.79
C ALA A 50 2.12 5.45 6.99
N PHE A 51 3.24 4.77 6.75
CA PHE A 51 3.99 4.05 7.78
C PHE A 51 4.97 5.00 8.48
N GLY A 52 4.45 5.81 9.40
CA GLY A 52 5.21 6.75 10.22
C GLY A 52 5.21 6.37 11.70
N GLY A 53 6.05 5.42 12.12
CA GLY A 53 6.36 5.20 13.53
C GLY A 53 5.43 4.25 14.30
N LEU A 54 4.40 4.76 15.00
CA LEU A 54 3.77 4.09 16.15
C LEU A 54 2.64 3.09 15.84
N ALA A 55 1.97 3.19 14.70
CA ALA A 55 0.99 2.21 14.19
C ALA A 55 0.50 2.67 12.80
N VAL A 56 0.03 1.73 11.98
CA VAL A 56 -0.70 2.07 10.76
C VAL A 56 -2.10 2.52 11.15
N PRO A 57 -2.60 3.68 10.68
CA PRO A 57 -3.98 4.07 10.94
C PRO A 57 -4.94 3.03 10.34
N TRP A 58 -5.61 2.26 11.19
CA TRP A 58 -6.41 1.10 10.77
C TRP A 58 -7.46 1.48 9.72
N HIS A 59 -8.01 2.69 9.78
CA HIS A 59 -9.05 3.16 8.86
C HIS A 59 -8.57 3.40 7.43
N LEU A 60 -7.25 3.31 7.18
CA LEU A 60 -6.61 3.34 5.87
C LEU A 60 -6.27 1.94 5.33
N THR A 61 -6.63 0.88 6.05
CA THR A 61 -6.32 -0.53 5.71
C THR A 61 -7.58 -1.33 5.36
N THR A 62 -8.75 -0.70 5.46
CA THR A 62 -10.04 -1.40 5.34
C THR A 62 -10.49 -1.51 3.89
N ARG A 63 -11.28 -2.54 3.60
CA ARG A 63 -11.93 -2.74 2.31
C ARG A 63 -12.70 -1.51 1.86
N ASP A 64 -13.38 -0.84 2.79
CA ASP A 64 -14.16 0.37 2.54
C ASP A 64 -13.28 1.54 2.08
N PHE A 65 -12.09 1.69 2.67
CA PHE A 65 -11.10 2.66 2.20
C PHE A 65 -10.49 2.24 0.84
N VAL A 66 -10.15 0.96 0.67
CA VAL A 66 -9.64 0.43 -0.60
C VAL A 66 -10.66 0.62 -1.74
N ALA A 67 -11.96 0.51 -1.47
CA ALA A 67 -13.01 0.83 -2.45
C ALA A 67 -13.04 2.32 -2.84
N GLN A 68 -12.71 3.23 -1.90
CA GLN A 68 -12.52 4.65 -2.24
C GLN A 68 -11.28 4.87 -3.13
N ILE A 69 -10.22 4.09 -2.92
CA ILE A 69 -9.04 4.12 -3.77
C ILE A 69 -9.40 3.65 -5.18
N GLN A 70 -10.09 2.51 -5.32
CA GLN A 70 -10.57 2.01 -6.61
C GLN A 70 -11.43 3.04 -7.34
N ARG A 71 -12.35 3.70 -6.64
CA ARG A 71 -13.23 4.74 -7.23
C ARG A 71 -12.45 5.88 -7.87
N VAL A 72 -11.39 6.37 -7.23
CA VAL A 72 -10.64 7.53 -7.73
C VAL A 72 -9.58 7.16 -8.77
N LEU A 73 -9.23 5.87 -8.87
CA LEU A 73 -8.31 5.36 -9.88
C LEU A 73 -9.03 5.24 -11.21
N ARG A 74 -8.31 5.52 -12.29
CA ARG A 74 -8.72 5.17 -13.65
C ARG A 74 -8.76 3.65 -13.83
N PRO A 75 -9.44 3.14 -14.87
CA PRO A 75 -9.54 1.70 -15.11
C PRO A 75 -8.21 0.94 -15.25
N ASP A 76 -7.15 1.62 -15.69
CA ASP A 76 -5.78 1.09 -15.81
C ASP A 76 -4.83 1.63 -14.73
N GLY A 77 -5.37 2.32 -13.73
CA GLY A 77 -4.61 2.92 -12.65
C GLY A 77 -4.08 1.89 -11.66
N LEU A 78 -3.03 2.27 -10.93
CA LEU A 78 -2.38 1.42 -9.93
C LEU A 78 -2.56 2.00 -8.53
N TYR A 79 -2.94 1.15 -7.58
CA TYR A 79 -2.70 1.41 -6.17
C TYR A 79 -1.41 0.71 -5.74
N VAL A 80 -0.46 1.46 -5.18
CA VAL A 80 0.79 0.93 -4.65
C VAL A 80 0.87 1.29 -3.17
N VAL A 81 0.99 0.31 -2.29
CA VAL A 81 1.11 0.54 -0.85
C VAL A 81 2.36 -0.13 -0.30
N ASN A 82 3.18 0.64 0.40
CA ASN A 82 4.30 0.12 1.17
C ASN A 82 3.77 -0.39 2.51
N VAL A 83 4.11 -1.61 2.90
CA VAL A 83 3.73 -2.22 4.18
C VAL A 83 4.99 -2.66 4.92
N ILE A 84 5.09 -2.32 6.20
CA ILE A 84 6.16 -2.85 7.06
C ILE A 84 5.57 -3.94 7.95
N ASP A 85 6.05 -5.16 7.80
CA ASP A 85 5.61 -6.28 8.63
C ASP A 85 6.76 -7.28 8.89
N TYR A 86 6.56 -8.11 9.91
CA TYR A 86 7.52 -9.12 10.36
C TYR A 86 6.81 -10.48 10.47
N PRO A 87 7.56 -11.60 10.39
CA PRO A 87 6.97 -12.94 10.54
C PRO A 87 6.06 -13.01 11.77
N PRO A 88 4.83 -13.54 11.63
CA PRO A 88 4.34 -14.37 10.53
C PRO A 88 3.74 -13.62 9.33
N LEU A 89 3.96 -12.30 9.20
CA LEU A 89 3.41 -11.42 8.15
C LEU A 89 1.89 -11.28 8.22
N GLY A 90 1.34 -11.31 9.43
CA GLY A 90 -0.11 -11.32 9.64
C GLY A 90 -0.80 -10.09 9.06
N PHE A 91 -0.16 -8.92 9.16
CA PHE A 91 -0.72 -7.68 8.64
C PHE A 91 -0.57 -7.58 7.11
N ALA A 92 0.60 -7.90 6.56
CA ALA A 92 0.81 -7.90 5.10
C ALA A 92 -0.13 -8.87 4.38
N ARG A 93 -0.39 -10.05 4.98
CA ARG A 93 -1.37 -11.02 4.47
C ARG A 93 -2.80 -10.48 4.52
N ALA A 94 -3.19 -9.82 5.61
CA ALA A 94 -4.52 -9.23 5.77
C ALA A 94 -4.74 -8.04 4.82
N GLU A 95 -3.72 -7.20 4.64
CA GLU A 95 -3.75 -6.09 3.69
C GLU A 95 -3.89 -6.61 2.25
N ALA A 96 -3.08 -7.59 1.86
CA ALA A 96 -3.17 -8.21 0.53
C ALA A 96 -4.54 -8.88 0.30
N ALA A 97 -5.10 -9.56 1.30
CA ALA A 97 -6.45 -10.13 1.24
C ALA A 97 -7.53 -9.04 1.05
N THR A 98 -7.34 -7.90 1.71
CA THR A 98 -8.26 -6.76 1.63
C THR A 98 -8.21 -6.08 0.27
N LEU A 99 -7.01 -5.90 -0.30
CA LEU A 99 -6.84 -5.45 -1.68
C LEU A 99 -7.51 -6.41 -2.66
N ARG A 100 -7.30 -7.72 -2.49
CA ARG A 100 -7.85 -8.77 -3.36
C ARG A 100 -9.38 -8.83 -3.32
N ALA A 101 -10.00 -8.42 -2.21
CA ALA A 101 -11.45 -8.33 -2.08
C ALA A 101 -12.08 -7.18 -2.90
N VAL A 102 -11.28 -6.23 -3.37
CA VAL A 102 -11.72 -5.07 -4.16
C VAL A 102 -11.21 -5.14 -5.60
N PHE A 103 -9.93 -5.47 -5.77
CA PHE A 103 -9.25 -5.50 -7.06
C PHE A 103 -9.09 -6.93 -7.60
N PRO A 104 -9.29 -7.14 -8.91
CA PRO A 104 -9.06 -8.43 -9.56
C PRO A 104 -7.57 -8.80 -9.66
N TYR A 105 -6.68 -7.82 -9.81
CA TYR A 105 -5.24 -8.05 -9.91
C TYR A 105 -4.53 -7.43 -8.72
N VAL A 106 -3.85 -8.28 -7.95
CA VAL A 106 -3.05 -7.89 -6.80
C VAL A 106 -1.73 -8.65 -6.86
N ALA A 107 -0.64 -7.97 -6.49
CA ALA A 107 0.68 -8.56 -6.39
C ALA A 107 1.37 -8.12 -5.10
N VAL A 108 2.18 -9.02 -4.53
CA VAL A 108 3.07 -8.75 -3.40
C VAL A 108 4.50 -8.74 -3.94
N ILE A 109 5.26 -7.70 -3.65
CA ILE A 109 6.63 -7.50 -4.10
C ILE A 109 7.53 -7.39 -2.88
N ALA A 110 8.44 -8.35 -2.73
CA ALA A 110 9.47 -8.36 -1.71
C ALA A 110 10.55 -9.40 -2.07
N PRO A 111 11.72 -9.40 -1.40
CA PRO A 111 12.66 -10.50 -1.49
C PRO A 111 12.02 -11.83 -1.07
N GLU A 112 12.41 -12.92 -1.72
CA GLU A 112 11.84 -14.26 -1.51
C GLU A 112 11.81 -14.68 -0.03
N GLY A 113 12.92 -14.44 0.70
CA GLY A 113 12.99 -14.75 2.12
C GLY A 113 12.01 -13.96 3.00
N ARG A 114 11.56 -12.78 2.56
CA ARG A 114 10.50 -12.02 3.24
C ARG A 114 9.15 -12.66 2.99
N ILE A 115 8.81 -13.04 1.76
CA ILE A 115 7.56 -13.73 1.40
C ILE A 115 7.40 -15.05 2.17
N GLU A 116 8.51 -15.79 2.31
CA GLU A 116 8.53 -17.06 3.06
C GLU A 116 8.55 -16.88 4.59
N GLY A 117 8.48 -15.65 5.08
CA GLY A 117 8.43 -15.35 6.52
C GLY A 117 9.74 -15.64 7.26
N ARG A 118 10.89 -15.64 6.55
CA ARG A 118 12.22 -15.78 7.18
C ARG A 118 12.77 -14.47 7.70
N SER A 119 12.30 -13.33 7.19
CA SER A 119 12.70 -11.99 7.61
C SER A 119 11.51 -11.02 7.52
N GLY A 120 11.63 -9.86 8.18
CA GLY A 120 10.66 -8.77 8.06
C GLY A 120 11.21 -7.59 7.28
N GLY A 121 10.40 -6.54 7.16
CA GLY A 121 10.73 -5.28 6.48
C GLY A 121 9.64 -4.82 5.53
N ASN A 122 10.02 -3.98 4.56
CA ASN A 122 9.10 -3.42 3.58
C ASN A 122 8.57 -4.49 2.62
N ILE A 123 7.28 -4.48 2.37
CA ILE A 123 6.57 -5.32 1.41
C ILE A 123 5.73 -4.35 0.59
N VAL A 124 5.93 -4.32 -0.71
CA VAL A 124 5.12 -3.46 -1.59
C VAL A 124 3.96 -4.29 -2.11
N LEU A 125 2.74 -3.82 -1.90
CA LEU A 125 1.55 -4.40 -2.51
C LEU A 125 1.11 -3.51 -3.66
N VAL A 126 0.76 -4.12 -4.78
CA VAL A 126 0.25 -3.44 -5.97
C VAL A 126 -1.13 -4.00 -6.30
N ALA A 127 -2.09 -3.14 -6.61
CA ALA A 127 -3.45 -3.54 -6.97
C ALA A 127 -3.99 -2.72 -8.15
N SER A 128 -4.79 -3.35 -9.01
CA SER A 128 -5.40 -2.72 -10.18
C SER A 128 -6.61 -3.51 -10.70
N ASP A 129 -7.48 -2.82 -11.45
CA ASP A 129 -8.53 -3.44 -12.26
C ASP A 129 -7.99 -3.98 -13.60
N ALA A 130 -6.76 -3.61 -13.98
CA ALA A 130 -6.06 -4.10 -15.17
C ALA A 130 -4.91 -5.05 -14.81
N LEU A 131 -4.46 -5.83 -15.80
CA LEU A 131 -3.30 -6.72 -15.65
C LEU A 131 -2.05 -5.92 -15.24
N LEU A 132 -1.33 -6.44 -14.25
CA LEU A 132 -0.13 -5.80 -13.74
C LEU A 132 1.07 -6.05 -14.67
N PRO A 133 1.91 -5.03 -14.94
CA PRO A 133 3.04 -5.14 -15.86
C PRO A 133 4.29 -5.76 -15.17
N HIS A 134 4.20 -7.04 -14.80
CA HIS A 134 5.23 -7.72 -13.98
C HIS A 134 6.64 -7.63 -14.55
N GLU A 135 6.82 -7.87 -15.85
CA GLU A 135 8.13 -7.83 -16.50
C GLU A 135 8.78 -6.44 -16.36
N ALA A 136 8.01 -5.38 -16.59
CA ALA A 136 8.50 -4.00 -16.48
C ALA A 136 8.85 -3.63 -15.03
N ILE A 137 8.08 -4.13 -14.06
CA ILE A 137 8.35 -3.93 -12.64
C ILE A 137 9.67 -4.61 -12.24
N LEU A 138 9.82 -5.89 -12.58
CA LEU A 138 11.04 -6.66 -12.26
C LEU A 138 12.28 -6.10 -12.97
N GLU A 139 12.15 -5.68 -14.24
CA GLU A 139 13.23 -5.04 -14.97
C GLU A 139 13.66 -3.73 -14.28
N ALA A 140 12.70 -2.86 -13.94
CA ALA A 140 12.98 -1.60 -13.25
C ALA A 140 13.65 -1.83 -11.88
N ASN A 141 13.20 -2.82 -11.13
CA ASN A 141 13.77 -3.15 -9.82
C ASN A 141 15.18 -3.76 -9.97
N GLY A 142 15.39 -4.65 -10.94
CA GLY A 142 16.71 -5.20 -11.26
C GLY A 142 17.74 -4.12 -11.58
N LEU A 143 17.37 -3.13 -12.39
CA LEU A 143 18.24 -2.02 -12.77
C LEU A 143 18.62 -1.11 -11.59
N ARG A 144 17.76 -0.98 -10.57
CA ARG A 144 17.94 -0.03 -9.45
C ARG A 144 18.45 -0.67 -8.17
N PHE A 145 18.07 -1.92 -7.90
CA PHE A 145 18.21 -2.54 -6.58
C PHE A 145 18.90 -3.92 -6.61
N GLY A 146 19.29 -4.42 -7.78
CA GLY A 146 20.03 -5.68 -7.91
C GLY A 146 19.17 -6.93 -8.10
N GLY A 147 17.84 -6.79 -8.06
CA GLY A 147 16.90 -7.79 -8.58
C GLY A 147 16.70 -9.03 -7.69
N ASP A 148 16.73 -8.87 -6.37
CA ASP A 148 16.44 -9.93 -5.40
C ASP A 148 14.94 -10.05 -5.05
N GLU A 149 14.13 -9.10 -5.52
CA GLU A 149 12.68 -9.08 -5.32
C GLU A 149 11.95 -10.03 -6.27
N ILE A 150 10.93 -10.68 -5.75
CA ILE A 150 9.99 -11.50 -6.51
C ILE A 150 8.61 -10.84 -6.51
N ILE A 151 7.78 -11.22 -7.48
CA ILE A 151 6.36 -10.86 -7.54
C ILE A 151 5.54 -12.12 -7.24
N THR A 152 4.70 -12.04 -6.22
CA THR A 152 3.73 -13.09 -5.84
C THR A 152 2.32 -12.63 -6.24
N ASP A 153 1.73 -13.31 -7.22
CA ASP A 153 0.40 -13.02 -7.78
C ASP A 153 -0.41 -14.31 -8.01
N GLY A 154 -1.62 -14.19 -8.56
CA GLY A 154 -2.42 -15.35 -8.99
C GLY A 154 -2.54 -16.43 -7.90
N SER A 155 -2.21 -17.69 -8.23
CA SER A 155 -2.27 -18.80 -7.26
C SER A 155 -1.29 -18.67 -6.09
N GLU A 156 -0.15 -18.01 -6.29
CA GLU A 156 0.83 -17.80 -5.22
C GLU A 156 0.32 -16.76 -4.23
N LEU A 157 -0.33 -15.70 -4.73
CA LEU A 157 -1.06 -14.75 -3.88
C LEU A 157 -2.15 -15.45 -3.08
N GLU A 158 -2.99 -16.28 -3.72
CA GLU A 158 -4.06 -17.01 -3.02
C GLU A 158 -3.49 -17.91 -1.90
N ALA A 159 -2.31 -18.51 -2.11
CA ALA A 159 -1.61 -19.25 -1.07
C ALA A 159 -1.04 -18.34 0.03
N PHE A 160 -0.51 -17.17 -0.34
CA PHE A 160 0.01 -16.17 0.59
C PHE A 160 -1.09 -15.59 1.50
N ILE A 161 -2.28 -15.34 0.98
CA ILE A 161 -3.40 -14.78 1.77
C ILE A 161 -4.30 -15.86 2.40
N ALA A 162 -3.98 -17.15 2.22
CA ALA A 162 -4.79 -18.24 2.74
C ALA A 162 -5.01 -18.12 4.26
N GLY A 163 -6.27 -18.03 4.69
CA GLY A 163 -6.66 -17.87 6.09
C GLY A 163 -6.51 -16.45 6.65
N ALA A 164 -6.05 -15.48 5.86
CA ALA A 164 -6.01 -14.08 6.26
C ALA A 164 -7.41 -13.48 6.31
N HIS A 165 -7.61 -12.53 7.22
CA HIS A 165 -8.88 -11.82 7.35
C HIS A 165 -8.89 -10.59 6.45
N VAL A 166 -10.01 -10.34 5.78
CA VAL A 166 -10.27 -9.05 5.13
C VAL A 166 -10.54 -8.02 6.22
N LEU A 167 -9.80 -6.93 6.19
CA LEU A 167 -9.96 -5.81 7.10
C LEU A 167 -11.16 -4.98 6.64
N THR A 168 -12.04 -4.63 7.57
CA THR A 168 -13.25 -3.84 7.33
C THR A 168 -13.37 -2.75 8.37
N ASP A 169 -14.20 -1.75 8.13
CA ASP A 169 -14.43 -0.70 9.14
C ASP A 169 -14.92 -1.23 10.49
N ASP A 170 -15.66 -2.34 10.48
CA ASP A 170 -16.15 -2.99 11.69
C ASP A 170 -15.11 -3.91 12.34
N PHE A 171 -14.06 -4.30 11.62
CA PHE A 171 -13.04 -5.23 12.09
C PHE A 171 -11.70 -5.06 11.36
N ALA A 172 -10.79 -4.31 11.97
CA ALA A 172 -9.42 -4.11 11.50
C ALA A 172 -8.43 -4.14 12.68
N PRO A 173 -8.07 -5.34 13.19
CA PRO A 173 -7.19 -5.50 14.36
C PRO A 173 -5.71 -5.31 13.99
N VAL A 174 -5.37 -4.17 13.37
CA VAL A 174 -4.05 -3.88 12.80
C VAL A 174 -2.95 -3.94 13.85
N ASP A 175 -3.17 -3.35 15.02
CA ASP A 175 -2.21 -3.38 16.13
C ASP A 175 -1.93 -4.82 16.60
N GLN A 176 -2.97 -5.66 16.66
CA GLN A 176 -2.81 -7.07 17.03
C GLN A 176 -2.05 -7.85 15.97
N LEU A 177 -2.25 -7.56 14.69
CA LEU A 177 -1.54 -8.22 13.59
C LEU A 177 -0.06 -7.84 13.58
N LEU A 178 0.27 -6.58 13.85
CA LEU A 178 1.65 -6.06 13.90
C LEU A 178 2.41 -6.45 15.19
N SER A 179 1.69 -6.83 16.25
CA SER A 179 2.28 -7.14 17.56
C SER A 179 2.45 -8.64 17.85
N GLN A 180 2.07 -9.53 16.92
CA GLN A 180 2.31 -10.97 17.07
C GLN A 180 3.81 -11.27 16.95
N ARG A 181 4.53 -11.19 18.07
CA ARG A 181 5.93 -11.60 18.21
C ARG A 181 6.05 -12.93 18.92
#